data_AF-A0A957YGT7-F1
#
_entry.id   AF-A0A957YGT7-F1
#
_cell.length_a   1.000
_cell.length_b   1.000
_cell.length_c   1.000
_cell.angle_alpha   90.00
_cell.angle_beta   90.00
_cell.angle_gamma   90.00
#
_symmetry.space_group_name_H-M   'P 1'
#
loop_
_entity.id
_entity.type
_entity.pdbx_description
1 polymer ?
#
loop_
_entity_poly.entity_id
_entity_poly.type
_entity_poly.pdbx_seq_one_letter_code
_entity_poly.pdbx_strand_id
1 'polypeptide(L)'
;GTFSSWIFRIAHNALVDYYRRRERNAVWVAETGLPPDLVIPEPSLEVQMVQQETIAHMLKSIKALNERDQEIISLKFAGALKNKEIAEIMDMKEKTVSVILLRAMRRLRDEMKKEVAS
;
A
#
# COMPACT_ATOMS: atom_id res chain seq x y z
N GLY A 1 4.44 10.76 -16.67
CA GLY A 1 4.52 10.19 -15.30
C GLY A 1 4.83 8.72 -15.39
N THR A 2 5.72 8.18 -14.56
CA THR A 2 6.07 6.76 -14.62
C THR A 2 4.98 5.92 -13.92
N PHE A 3 4.68 4.73 -14.43
CA PHE A 3 3.73 3.78 -13.81
C PHE A 3 4.00 3.57 -12.29
N SER A 4 5.27 3.68 -11.90
CA SER A 4 5.72 3.64 -10.52
C SER A 4 5.09 4.74 -9.66
N SER A 5 5.09 6.00 -10.12
CA SER A 5 4.57 7.11 -9.32
C SER A 5 3.06 7.02 -9.13
N TRP A 6 2.35 6.46 -10.11
CA TRP A 6 0.90 6.27 -10.03
C TRP A 6 0.55 5.15 -9.04
N ILE A 7 1.22 3.99 -9.11
CA ILE A 7 0.96 2.91 -8.16
C ILE A 7 1.40 3.26 -6.73
N PHE A 8 2.51 3.99 -6.57
CA PHE A 8 2.90 4.53 -5.27
C PHE A 8 1.86 5.49 -4.71
N ARG A 9 1.23 6.29 -5.57
CA ARG A 9 0.15 7.21 -5.18
C ARG A 9 -1.11 6.44 -4.78
N ILE A 10 -1.45 5.34 -5.46
CA ILE A 10 -2.59 4.49 -5.07
C ILE A 10 -2.31 3.78 -3.75
N ALA A 11 -1.14 3.15 -3.58
CA ALA A 11 -0.77 2.50 -2.34
C ALA A 11 -0.74 3.50 -1.17
N HIS A 12 -0.16 4.68 -1.38
CA HIS A 12 -0.14 5.75 -0.39
C HIS A 12 -1.54 6.27 -0.08
N ASN A 13 -2.37 6.50 -1.10
CA ASN A 13 -3.76 6.95 -0.90
C ASN A 13 -4.61 5.89 -0.19
N ALA A 14 -4.42 4.61 -0.50
CA ALA A 14 -5.09 3.50 0.17
C ALA A 14 -4.64 3.37 1.63
N LEU A 15 -3.34 3.58 1.90
CA LEU A 15 -2.79 3.58 3.25
C LEU A 15 -3.30 4.79 4.06
N VAL A 16 -3.30 5.98 3.47
CA VAL A 16 -3.86 7.21 4.06
C VAL A 16 -5.36 7.05 4.30
N ASP A 17 -6.10 6.45 3.38
CA ASP A 17 -7.53 6.19 3.55
C ASP A 17 -7.80 5.15 4.65
N TYR A 18 -7.00 4.08 4.73
CA TYR A 18 -7.06 3.11 5.83
C TYR A 18 -6.82 3.76 7.19
N TYR A 19 -5.77 4.59 7.32
CA TYR A 19 -5.47 5.31 8.55
C TYR A 19 -6.52 6.39 8.87
N ARG A 20 -7.03 7.12 7.87
CA ARG A 20 -8.12 8.08 8.04
C ARG A 20 -9.43 7.41 8.46
N ARG A 21 -9.78 6.26 7.90
CA ARG A 21 -10.94 5.47 8.33
C ARG A 21 -10.77 4.97 9.76
N ARG A 22 -9.56 4.55 10.13
CA ARG A 22 -9.24 4.14 11.50
C ARG A 22 -9.32 5.30 12.48
N GLU A 23 -8.83 6.48 12.11
CA GLU A 23 -8.91 7.69 12.92
C GLU A 23 -10.35 8.19 13.04
N ARG A 24 -11.12 8.18 11.94
CA ARG A 24 -12.57 8.44 11.98
C ARG A 24 -13.29 7.43 12.85
N ASN A 25 -13.01 6.13 12.75
CA ASN A 25 -13.63 5.12 13.61
C ASN A 25 -13.23 5.29 15.09
N ALA A 26 -12.01 5.76 15.38
CA ALA A 26 -11.59 6.09 16.74
C ALA A 26 -12.28 7.35 17.28
N VAL A 27 -12.50 8.37 16.44
CA VAL A 27 -13.22 9.60 16.79
C VAL A 27 -14.74 9.37 16.88
N TRP A 28 -15.31 8.54 16.01
CA TRP A 28 -16.74 8.26 15.92
C TRP A 28 -17.26 7.37 17.07
N VAL A 29 -16.40 6.54 17.65
CA VAL A 29 -16.72 5.80 18.89
C VAL A 29 -16.65 6.71 20.12
N ALA A 30 -15.88 7.82 20.05
CA ALA A 30 -15.67 8.72 21.18
C ALA A 30 -16.67 9.89 21.24
N GLU A 31 -17.22 10.36 20.10
CA GLU A 31 -17.99 11.61 20.05
C GLU A 31 -19.35 11.51 19.30
N THR A 32 -20.41 11.66 20.09
CA THR A 32 -21.44 12.73 19.95
C THR A 32 -22.70 12.62 19.10
N GLY A 33 -22.87 11.79 18.07
CA GLY A 33 -24.18 11.73 17.38
C GLY A 33 -24.74 13.07 16.82
N LEU A 34 -24.32 13.43 15.58
CA LEU A 34 -24.78 14.47 14.62
C LEU A 34 -23.89 15.73 14.48
N PRO A 35 -23.86 16.46 13.32
CA PRO A 35 -24.24 16.18 11.93
C PRO A 35 -23.07 16.30 10.90
N PRO A 36 -23.24 15.86 9.63
CA PRO A 36 -22.15 15.57 8.68
C PRO A 36 -21.84 16.70 7.68
N ASP A 37 -21.59 17.93 8.13
CA ASP A 37 -21.42 19.07 7.20
C ASP A 37 -19.95 19.41 6.84
N LEU A 38 -19.03 18.47 7.08
CA LEU A 38 -17.65 18.54 6.61
C LEU A 38 -17.28 17.33 5.74
N VAL A 39 -18.24 16.85 4.94
CA VAL A 39 -18.01 15.78 3.96
C VAL A 39 -17.08 16.33 2.88
N ILE A 40 -15.79 16.06 3.03
CA ILE A 40 -14.87 15.97 1.90
C ILE A 40 -15.58 15.08 0.88
N PRO A 41 -15.85 15.55 -0.36
CA PRO A 41 -16.64 14.78 -1.31
C PRO A 41 -16.05 13.39 -1.44
N GLU A 42 -16.84 12.40 -1.01
CA GLU A 42 -16.43 11.02 -1.18
C GLU A 42 -16.26 10.77 -2.68
N PRO A 43 -15.23 10.01 -3.09
CA PRO A 43 -15.12 9.62 -4.49
C PRO A 43 -16.42 8.98 -4.95
N SER A 44 -16.82 9.19 -6.20
CA SER A 44 -18.01 8.53 -6.74
C SER A 44 -17.92 7.01 -6.54
N LEU A 45 -19.06 6.33 -6.44
CA LEU A 45 -19.12 4.87 -6.32
C LEU A 45 -18.23 4.16 -7.35
N GLU A 46 -18.23 4.64 -8.60
CA GLU A 46 -17.37 4.15 -9.67
C GLU A 46 -15.87 4.29 -9.33
N VAL A 47 -15.45 5.47 -8.84
CA VAL A 47 -14.06 5.70 -8.44
C VAL A 47 -13.66 4.83 -7.24
N GLN A 48 -14.58 4.62 -6.29
CA GLN A 48 -14.33 3.73 -5.16
C GLN A 48 -14.17 2.27 -5.61
N MET A 49 -15.00 1.80 -6.55
CA MET A 49 -14.92 0.45 -7.11
C MET A 49 -13.60 0.22 -7.84
N VAL A 50 -13.20 1.15 -8.71
CA VAL A 50 -11.91 1.08 -9.43
C VAL A 50 -10.72 1.06 -8.45
N GLN A 51 -10.79 1.85 -7.36
CA GLN A 51 -9.76 1.83 -6.32
C GLN A 51 -9.71 0.49 -5.60
N GLN A 52 -10.86 -0.07 -5.21
CA GLN A 52 -10.93 -1.38 -4.55
C GLN A 52 -10.38 -2.50 -5.43
N GLU A 53 -10.73 -2.51 -6.70
CA GLU A 53 -10.22 -3.47 -7.69
C GLU A 53 -8.70 -3.34 -7.84
N THR A 54 -8.19 -2.10 -7.94
CA THR A 54 -6.75 -1.86 -8.04
C THR A 54 -6.01 -2.32 -6.78
N ILE A 55 -6.57 -2.09 -5.59
CA ILE A 55 -6.00 -2.56 -4.32
C ILE A 55 -6.01 -4.08 -4.26
N ALA A 56 -7.12 -4.73 -4.64
CA ALA A 56 -7.23 -6.18 -4.65
C ALA A 56 -6.21 -6.82 -5.58
N HIS A 57 -6.04 -6.26 -6.78
CA HIS A 57 -5.01 -6.67 -7.73
C HIS A 57 -3.60 -6.50 -7.16
N MET A 58 -3.28 -5.33 -6.58
CA MET A 58 -1.97 -5.10 -5.95
C MET A 58 -1.68 -6.14 -4.85
N LEU A 59 -2.65 -6.43 -3.99
CA LEU A 59 -2.49 -7.43 -2.93
C LEU A 59 -2.28 -8.84 -3.48
N LYS A 60 -2.99 -9.20 -4.56
CA LYS A 60 -2.79 -10.48 -5.25
C LYS A 60 -1.39 -10.57 -5.87
N SER A 61 -0.92 -9.50 -6.51
CA SER A 61 0.42 -9.44 -7.08
C SER A 61 1.52 -9.52 -6.02
N ILE A 62 1.33 -8.90 -4.84
CA ILE A 62 2.26 -9.06 -3.71
C ILE A 62 2.30 -10.52 -3.27
N LYS A 63 1.15 -11.18 -3.10
CA LYS A 63 1.07 -12.60 -2.67
C LYS A 63 1.74 -13.57 -3.64
N ALA A 64 1.89 -13.22 -4.91
CA ALA A 64 2.57 -14.03 -5.92
C ALA A 64 4.11 -13.89 -5.89
N LEU A 65 4.65 -12.94 -5.13
CA LEU A 65 6.09 -12.82 -4.91
C LEU A 65 6.59 -13.90 -3.95
N ASN A 66 7.90 -14.15 -3.91
CA ASN A 66 8.47 -15.00 -2.85
C ASN A 66 8.34 -14.33 -1.47
N GLU A 67 8.39 -15.13 -0.40
CA GLU A 67 8.20 -14.68 0.98
C GLU A 67 9.14 -13.54 1.37
N ARG A 68 10.41 -13.59 0.96
CA ARG A 68 11.40 -12.56 1.27
C ARG A 68 11.07 -11.21 0.62
N ASP A 69 10.60 -11.23 -0.63
CA ASP A 69 10.17 -10.03 -1.34
C ASP A 69 8.86 -9.48 -0.73
N GLN A 70 7.94 -10.33 -0.29
CA GLN A 70 6.72 -9.92 0.42
C GLN A 70 7.05 -9.24 1.75
N GLU A 71 7.92 -9.86 2.55
CA GLU A 71 8.31 -9.38 3.87
C GLU A 71 9.00 -8.01 3.79
N ILE A 72 9.97 -7.86 2.88
CA ILE A 72 10.72 -6.60 2.76
C ILE A 72 9.81 -5.45 2.28
N ILE A 73 8.84 -5.73 1.42
CA ILE A 73 7.84 -4.75 0.96
C ILE A 73 6.92 -4.36 2.11
N SER A 74 6.42 -5.34 2.87
CA SER A 74 5.58 -5.12 4.06
C SER A 74 6.29 -4.26 5.10
N LEU A 75 7.52 -4.61 5.48
CA LEU A 75 8.32 -3.83 6.42
C LEU A 75 8.58 -2.40 5.91
N LYS A 76 8.84 -2.25 4.61
CA LYS A 76 9.10 -0.94 4.02
C LYS A 76 7.90 -0.02 4.02
N PHE A 77 6.73 -0.53 3.61
CA PHE A 77 5.59 0.33 3.29
C PHE A 77 4.48 0.25 4.33
N ALA A 78 4.15 -0.93 4.84
CA ALA A 78 3.18 -1.06 5.93
C ALA A 78 3.82 -0.72 7.29
N GLY A 79 5.06 -1.18 7.49
CA GLY A 79 5.86 -0.84 8.68
C GLY A 79 6.48 0.56 8.65
N ALA A 80 6.46 1.25 7.51
CA ALA A 80 7.08 2.56 7.29
C ALA A 80 8.58 2.63 7.70
N LEU A 81 9.29 1.50 7.63
CA LEU A 81 10.65 1.39 8.13
C LEU A 81 11.71 1.90 7.14
N LYS A 82 12.81 2.41 7.68
CA LYS A 82 14.03 2.73 6.93
C LYS A 82 14.79 1.45 6.61
N ASN A 83 15.61 1.49 5.56
CA ASN A 83 16.34 0.30 5.11
C ASN A 83 17.28 -0.24 6.19
N LYS A 84 17.82 0.64 7.05
CA LYS A 84 18.60 0.26 8.23
C LYS A 84 17.80 -0.57 9.24
N GLU A 85 16.59 -0.12 9.60
CA GLU A 85 15.71 -0.82 10.56
C GLU A 85 15.27 -2.19 9.99
N ILE A 86 14.99 -2.25 8.69
CA ILE A 86 14.68 -3.51 8.00
C ILE A 86 15.90 -4.45 8.02
N ALA A 87 17.11 -3.91 7.87
CA ALA A 87 18.34 -4.70 7.92
C ALA A 87 18.55 -5.33 9.30
N GLU A 88 18.25 -4.59 10.37
CA GLU A 88 18.30 -5.09 11.75
C GLU A 88 17.25 -6.20 11.98
N ILE A 89 16.02 -6.03 11.48
CA ILE A 89 14.95 -7.03 11.62
C ILE A 89 15.25 -8.33 10.85
N MET A 90 15.74 -8.21 9.62
CA MET A 90 15.96 -9.35 8.73
C MET A 90 17.34 -9.99 8.88
N ASP A 91 18.17 -9.51 9.81
CA ASP A 91 19.58 -9.89 9.99
C ASP A 91 20.40 -9.80 8.68
N MET A 92 20.40 -8.60 8.09
CA MET A 92 21.01 -8.33 6.80
C MET A 92 21.80 -7.02 6.79
N LYS A 93 22.66 -6.85 5.78
CA LYS A 93 23.27 -5.54 5.49
C LYS A 93 22.23 -4.61 4.85
N GLU A 94 22.23 -3.34 5.24
CA GLU A 94 21.35 -2.30 4.67
C GLU A 94 21.46 -2.18 3.13
N LYS A 95 22.67 -2.37 2.60
CA LYS A 95 22.90 -2.41 1.15
C LYS A 95 22.17 -3.58 0.49
N THR A 96 22.12 -4.73 1.14
CA THR A 96 21.42 -5.91 0.64
C THR A 96 19.91 -5.69 0.66
N VAL A 97 19.37 -5.10 1.74
CA VAL A 97 17.96 -4.67 1.82
C VAL A 97 17.59 -3.77 0.64
N SER A 98 18.42 -2.77 0.34
CA SER A 98 18.19 -1.84 -0.77
C SER A 98 18.13 -2.56 -2.13
N VAL A 99 19.02 -3.53 -2.36
CA VAL A 99 19.04 -4.32 -3.61
C VAL A 99 17.84 -5.25 -3.71
N ILE A 100 17.46 -5.93 -2.62
CA ILE A 100 16.29 -6.80 -2.61
C ILE A 100 15.03 -5.99 -2.84
N LEU A 101 14.85 -4.88 -2.12
CA LEU A 101 13.69 -4.01 -2.28
C LEU A 101 13.54 -3.51 -3.73
N LEU A 102 14.63 -3.11 -4.38
CA LEU A 102 14.60 -2.72 -5.79
C LEU A 102 14.13 -3.86 -6.70
N ARG A 103 14.61 -5.09 -6.48
CA ARG A 103 14.24 -6.27 -7.27
C ARG A 103 12.79 -6.69 -6.99
N ALA A 104 12.36 -6.67 -5.73
CA ALA A 104 11.00 -6.94 -5.29
C ALA A 104 10.01 -5.97 -5.96
N MET A 105 10.32 -4.67 -5.99
CA MET A 105 9.48 -3.67 -6.68
C MET A 105 9.42 -3.86 -8.20
N ARG A 106 10.47 -4.39 -8.84
CA ARG A 106 10.42 -4.75 -10.27
C ARG A 106 9.52 -5.96 -10.50
N ARG A 107 9.66 -7.01 -9.68
CA ARG A 107 8.81 -8.19 -9.76
C ARG A 107 7.34 -7.88 -9.49
N LEU A 108 7.06 -7.04 -8.49
CA LEU A 108 5.70 -6.56 -8.21
C LEU A 108 5.09 -5.88 -9.44
N ARG A 109 5.85 -5.01 -10.10
CA ARG A 109 5.40 -4.36 -11.35
C ARG A 109 5.09 -5.38 -12.44
N ASP A 110 5.96 -6.36 -12.62
CA ASP A 110 5.78 -7.36 -13.67
C ASP A 110 4.57 -8.24 -13.38
N GLU A 111 4.35 -8.59 -12.12
CA GLU A 111 3.17 -9.34 -11.68
C GLU A 111 1.88 -8.54 -11.91
N MET A 112 1.88 -7.25 -11.55
CA MET A 112 0.75 -6.35 -11.79
C MET A 112 0.43 -6.12 -13.27
N LYS A 113 1.34 -6.44 -14.19
CA LYS A 113 1.08 -6.35 -15.64
C LYS A 113 0.43 -7.61 -16.20
N LYS A 114 0.60 -8.77 -15.55
CA LYS A 114 0.08 -10.05 -16.06
C LYS A 114 -1.44 -10.09 -16.05
N GLU A 115 -2.08 -9.47 -15.06
CA GLU A 115 -3.54 -9.49 -14.93
C GLU A 115 -4.24 -8.44 -15.81
N VAL A 116 -3.54 -7.39 -16.27
CA VAL A 116 -4.09 -6.42 -17.24
C VAL A 116 -4.16 -7.01 -18.67
N ALA A 117 -3.46 -8.12 -18.91
CA ALA A 117 -3.37 -8.77 -20.21
C ALA A 117 -4.23 -10.03 -20.34
N SER A 118 -5.05 -10.35 -19.33
CA SER A 118 -6.04 -11.46 -19.32
C SER A 118 -7.45 -10.91 -19.23
#